data_AF-A0A522R6D7-F1
#
_entry.id   AF-A0A522R6D7-F1
#
_cell.length_a   1.000
_cell.length_b   1.000
_cell.length_c   1.000
_cell.angle_alpha   90.00
_cell.angle_beta   90.00
_cell.angle_gamma   90.00
#
_symmetry.space_group_name_H-M   'P 1'
#
loop_
_entity.id
_entity.type
_entity.pdbx_description
1 polymer ?
#
loop_
_entity_poly.entity_id
_entity_poly.type
_entity_poly.pdbx_seq_one_letter_code
_entity_poly.pdbx_strand_id
1 'polypeptide(L)'
;MAPSPVAAFARGRVEQMAVSATPIRTFDFRSKETRFGPLTFIGGLELTSPNPRFGSFSAFRFLTPGGSFAGVADTGYWFFGTVEHDEAGRPTAFSHFTMQPMVDRHGKIIGRKWLTDAESLAVRGGIATVGFEREHRISEFRIDPQDMKGPVRNLDFLIPRKELRTNKGFETVVYAPPDSPLKGARVAITERSLDPVGNPYAAILEGPEKGVLTVARKGDF
;
A
#
# COMPACT_ATOMS: atom_id res chain seq x y z
N MET A 1 -4.76 -41.55 -17.96
CA MET A 1 -4.79 -40.09 -17.76
C MET A 1 -3.98 -39.81 -16.50
N ALA A 2 -2.73 -39.34 -16.66
CA ALA A 2 -1.85 -39.06 -15.53
C ALA A 2 -2.32 -37.79 -14.82
N PRO A 3 -2.33 -37.74 -13.47
CA PRO A 3 -2.63 -36.51 -12.77
C PRO A 3 -1.57 -35.45 -13.08
N SER A 4 -2.00 -34.25 -13.45
CA SER A 4 -1.15 -33.09 -13.63
C SER A 4 -0.34 -32.80 -12.35
N PRO A 5 0.93 -32.42 -12.45
CA PRO A 5 1.71 -32.06 -11.27
C PRO A 5 1.21 -30.70 -10.77
N VAL A 6 0.31 -30.71 -9.79
CA VAL A 6 0.13 -29.55 -8.93
C VAL A 6 1.43 -29.42 -8.15
N ALA A 7 2.26 -28.47 -8.54
CA ALA A 7 3.48 -28.13 -7.82
C ALA A 7 3.11 -27.89 -6.36
N ALA A 8 3.67 -28.70 -5.46
CA ALA A 8 3.56 -28.48 -4.03
C ALA A 8 4.19 -27.11 -3.72
N PHE A 9 3.35 -26.10 -3.49
CA PHE A 9 3.79 -24.74 -3.22
C PHE A 9 4.53 -24.71 -1.88
N ALA A 10 5.81 -24.35 -1.93
CA ALA A 10 6.61 -24.10 -0.73
C ALA A 10 6.00 -22.94 0.07
N ARG A 11 6.17 -23.01 1.40
CA ARG A 11 5.77 -22.02 2.42
C ARG A 11 6.01 -20.57 1.98
N GLY A 12 5.29 -19.62 2.57
CA GLY A 12 5.41 -18.17 2.36
C GLY A 12 6.86 -17.68 2.44
N ARG A 13 7.56 -17.78 1.31
CA ARG A 13 8.99 -17.53 1.17
C ARG A 13 9.16 -16.19 0.48
N VAL A 14 10.16 -15.47 0.94
CA VAL A 14 10.68 -14.29 0.26
C VAL A 14 11.21 -14.71 -1.09
N GLU A 15 10.64 -14.12 -2.14
CA GLU A 15 11.04 -14.32 -3.52
C GLU A 15 11.78 -13.08 -3.98
N GLN A 16 13.08 -13.22 -4.24
CA GLN A 16 13.85 -12.18 -4.90
C GLN A 16 13.46 -12.13 -6.37
N MET A 17 13.21 -10.92 -6.88
CA MET A 17 12.81 -10.72 -8.28
C MET A 17 13.80 -9.83 -8.99
N ALA A 18 14.13 -10.21 -10.23
CA ALA A 18 14.75 -9.29 -11.17
C ALA A 18 13.70 -8.26 -11.61
N VAL A 19 14.05 -6.98 -11.46
CA VAL A 19 13.22 -5.85 -11.89
C VAL A 19 14.06 -5.01 -12.84
N SER A 20 13.62 -4.90 -14.08
CA SER A 20 14.18 -3.98 -15.06
C SER A 20 13.49 -2.64 -14.93
N ALA A 21 14.26 -1.56 -14.99
CA ALA A 21 13.75 -0.20 -14.88
C ALA A 21 14.17 0.63 -16.09
N THR A 22 13.19 1.28 -16.72
CA THR A 22 13.41 2.28 -17.77
C THR A 22 13.12 3.66 -17.18
N PRO A 23 14.12 4.56 -17.09
CA PRO A 23 13.90 5.89 -16.53
C PRO A 23 12.99 6.77 -17.41
N ILE A 24 12.00 7.38 -16.76
CA ILE A 24 11.16 8.44 -17.32
C ILE A 24 11.79 9.78 -16.92
N ARG A 25 12.35 10.49 -17.91
CA ARG A 25 13.15 11.72 -17.68
C ARG A 25 12.37 13.01 -17.81
N THR A 26 11.21 12.99 -18.46
CA THR A 26 10.31 14.14 -18.63
C THR A 26 8.89 13.73 -18.25
N PHE A 27 8.16 14.63 -17.58
CA PHE A 27 6.79 14.36 -17.18
C PHE A 27 5.81 14.55 -18.35
N ASP A 28 5.91 15.67 -19.07
CA ASP A 28 5.26 15.86 -20.37
C ASP A 28 6.35 15.81 -21.45
N PHE A 29 6.27 14.83 -22.36
CA PHE A 29 7.25 14.66 -23.43
C PHE A 29 7.29 15.85 -24.42
N ARG A 30 6.29 16.74 -24.38
CA ARG A 30 6.18 17.94 -25.22
C ARG A 30 6.72 19.20 -24.53
N SER A 31 7.06 19.14 -23.24
CA SER A 31 7.50 20.28 -22.45
C SER A 31 8.81 20.00 -21.73
N LYS A 32 9.58 21.06 -21.46
CA LYS A 32 10.75 21.02 -20.56
C LYS A 32 10.41 21.44 -19.13
N GLU A 33 9.14 21.74 -18.86
CA GLU A 33 8.67 22.12 -17.53
C GLU A 33 8.86 20.96 -16.54
N THR A 34 9.52 21.26 -15.44
CA THR A 34 9.77 20.30 -14.35
C THR A 34 9.03 20.66 -13.08
N ARG A 35 8.45 21.86 -12.99
CA ARG A 35 7.74 22.34 -11.80
C ARG A 35 6.24 22.41 -12.08
N PHE A 36 5.45 21.72 -11.28
CA PHE A 36 4.00 21.64 -11.41
C PHE A 36 3.36 22.04 -10.08
N GLY A 37 2.94 23.31 -9.98
CA GLY A 37 2.50 23.90 -8.72
C GLY A 37 3.61 23.84 -7.65
N PRO A 38 3.37 23.24 -6.46
CA PRO A 38 4.39 23.11 -5.43
C PRO A 38 5.37 21.95 -5.66
N LEU A 39 5.12 21.08 -6.65
CA LEU A 39 5.89 19.86 -6.88
C LEU A 39 6.95 20.06 -7.96
N THR A 40 8.08 19.39 -7.81
CA THR A 40 9.10 19.28 -8.85
C THR A 40 9.20 17.82 -9.28
N PHE A 41 9.10 17.57 -10.58
CA PHE A 41 9.32 16.25 -11.16
C PHE A 41 10.81 15.93 -11.15
N ILE A 42 11.19 14.93 -10.35
CA ILE A 42 12.59 14.48 -10.22
C ILE A 42 12.93 13.29 -11.13
N GLY A 43 11.91 12.62 -11.67
CA GLY A 43 12.05 11.42 -12.50
C GLY A 43 10.94 10.41 -12.23
N GLY A 44 10.82 9.42 -13.09
CA GLY A 44 9.94 8.27 -12.92
C GLY A 44 10.61 6.99 -13.42
N LEU A 45 10.01 5.85 -13.14
CA LEU A 45 10.48 4.54 -13.58
C LEU A 45 9.31 3.77 -14.19
N GLU A 46 9.52 3.24 -15.40
CA GLU A 46 8.73 2.13 -15.91
C GLU A 46 9.41 0.84 -15.46
N LEU A 47 8.68 -0.03 -14.77
CA LEU A 47 9.22 -1.24 -14.14
C LEU A 47 8.64 -2.48 -14.80
N THR A 48 9.50 -3.44 -15.10
CA THR A 48 9.10 -4.74 -15.65
C THR A 48 9.83 -5.88 -14.97
N SER A 49 9.19 -7.04 -14.93
CA SER A 49 9.81 -8.28 -14.45
C SER A 49 9.24 -9.45 -15.24
N PRO A 50 10.05 -10.48 -15.56
CA PRO A 50 9.54 -11.72 -16.15
C PRO A 50 8.72 -12.55 -15.15
N ASN A 51 8.73 -12.19 -13.86
CA ASN A 51 7.99 -12.92 -12.84
C ASN A 51 6.48 -12.59 -12.93
N PRO A 52 5.60 -13.58 -13.11
CA PRO A 52 4.16 -13.34 -13.25
C PRO A 52 3.48 -12.79 -11.98
N ARG A 53 4.15 -12.81 -10.83
CA ARG A 53 3.65 -12.20 -9.58
C ARG A 53 3.97 -10.70 -9.47
N PHE A 54 4.87 -10.19 -10.32
CA PHE A 54 5.23 -8.78 -10.29
C PHE A 54 4.11 -7.93 -10.89
N GLY A 55 3.59 -6.98 -10.11
CA GLY A 55 2.49 -6.10 -10.50
C GLY A 55 1.41 -6.05 -9.43
N SER A 56 0.22 -5.56 -9.81
CA SER A 56 -0.92 -5.45 -8.89
C SER A 56 -0.64 -4.59 -7.65
N PHE A 57 0.29 -3.64 -7.75
CA PHE A 57 0.70 -2.81 -6.63
C PHE A 57 -0.38 -1.79 -6.28
N SER A 58 -0.86 -1.82 -5.03
CA SER A 58 -1.89 -0.89 -4.55
C SER A 58 -1.29 0.26 -3.77
N ALA A 59 -0.31 -0.01 -2.89
CA ALA A 59 0.31 1.04 -2.07
C ALA A 59 1.78 0.78 -1.77
N PHE A 60 2.54 1.87 -1.60
CA PHE A 60 3.95 1.84 -1.18
C PHE A 60 4.26 2.97 -0.18
N ARG A 61 5.25 2.75 0.69
CA ARG A 61 5.78 3.73 1.64
C ARG A 61 7.29 3.57 1.80
N PHE A 62 8.00 4.68 1.89
CA PHE A 62 9.40 4.68 2.27
C PHE A 62 9.57 4.25 3.73
N LEU A 63 10.49 3.33 3.98
CA LEU A 63 11.01 2.99 5.30
C LEU A 63 12.17 3.93 5.67
N THR A 64 12.93 4.34 4.66
CA THR A 64 13.95 5.40 4.73
C THR A 64 13.64 6.38 3.61
N PRO A 65 13.57 7.70 3.85
CA PRO A 65 13.21 8.68 2.83
C PRO A 65 14.04 8.51 1.55
N GLY A 66 13.37 8.31 0.42
CA GLY A 66 14.03 8.13 -0.89
C GLY A 66 14.87 6.86 -1.02
N GLY A 67 14.82 5.91 -0.08
CA GLY A 67 15.65 4.71 -0.13
C GLY A 67 14.81 3.44 -0.09
N SER A 68 14.99 2.66 0.98
CA SER A 68 14.24 1.43 1.23
C SER A 68 12.74 1.69 1.35
N PHE A 69 11.90 0.84 0.78
CA PHE A 69 10.45 0.93 0.84
C PHE A 69 9.79 -0.42 1.17
N ALA A 70 8.55 -0.34 1.61
CA ALA A 70 7.61 -1.46 1.71
C ALA A 70 6.34 -1.12 0.93
N GLY A 71 5.68 -2.14 0.42
CA GLY A 71 4.41 -2.00 -0.27
C GLY A 71 3.55 -3.24 -0.22
N VAL A 72 2.32 -3.08 -0.69
CA VAL A 72 1.30 -4.12 -0.72
C VAL A 72 0.66 -4.18 -2.11
N ALA A 73 0.32 -5.39 -2.53
CA ALA A 73 -0.42 -5.66 -3.75
C ALA A 73 -1.83 -6.18 -3.43
N ASP A 74 -2.81 -5.86 -4.29
CA ASP A 74 -4.21 -6.34 -4.21
C ASP A 74 -4.31 -7.88 -4.18
N THR A 75 -3.28 -8.56 -4.70
CA THR A 75 -3.14 -10.02 -4.71
C THR A 75 -2.70 -10.60 -3.36
N GLY A 76 -2.51 -9.78 -2.33
CA GLY A 76 -2.12 -10.21 -0.98
C GLY A 76 -0.65 -10.50 -0.84
N TYR A 77 0.20 -9.69 -1.47
CA TYR A 77 1.64 -9.78 -1.33
C TYR A 77 2.18 -8.53 -0.66
N TRP A 78 3.17 -8.73 0.20
CA TRP A 78 4.13 -7.69 0.54
C TRP A 78 5.17 -7.60 -0.56
N PHE A 79 5.66 -6.41 -0.83
CA PHE A 79 6.87 -6.19 -1.61
C PHE A 79 7.80 -5.20 -0.92
N PHE A 80 9.10 -5.38 -1.11
CA PHE A 80 10.15 -4.55 -0.54
C PHE A 80 11.23 -4.30 -1.58
N GLY A 81 11.97 -3.21 -1.43
CA GLY A 81 13.11 -2.89 -2.27
C GLY A 81 13.75 -1.58 -1.86
N THR A 82 14.72 -1.14 -2.65
CA THR A 82 15.38 0.17 -2.50
C THR A 82 15.31 0.91 -3.83
N VAL A 83 15.00 2.21 -3.77
CA VAL A 83 15.08 3.09 -4.93
C VAL A 83 16.53 3.55 -5.09
N GLU A 84 17.15 3.19 -6.21
CA GLU A 84 18.47 3.65 -6.59
C GLU A 84 18.40 5.02 -7.25
N HIS A 85 19.46 5.82 -7.10
CA HIS A 85 19.50 7.19 -7.61
C HIS A 85 20.78 7.45 -8.42
N ASP A 86 20.70 8.34 -9.40
CA ASP A 86 21.88 8.91 -10.05
C ASP A 86 22.52 10.03 -9.20
N GLU A 87 23.67 10.55 -9.63
CA GLU A 87 24.41 11.62 -8.94
C GLU A 87 23.58 12.91 -8.76
N ALA A 88 22.56 13.11 -9.59
CA ALA A 88 21.64 14.25 -9.49
C ALA A 88 20.43 13.96 -8.58
N GLY A 89 20.40 12.80 -7.92
CA GLY A 89 19.31 12.39 -7.03
C GLY A 89 18.03 11.97 -7.75
N ARG A 90 18.11 11.56 -9.02
CA ARG A 90 16.93 11.05 -9.76
C ARG A 90 16.83 9.54 -9.64
N PRO A 91 15.62 8.96 -9.54
CA PRO A 91 15.46 7.51 -9.46
C PRO A 91 15.95 6.84 -10.75
N THR A 92 16.67 5.72 -10.62
CA THR A 92 17.25 4.97 -11.75
C THR A 92 16.80 3.52 -11.80
N ALA A 93 16.58 2.87 -10.66
CA ALA A 93 16.20 1.47 -10.59
C ALA A 93 15.57 1.10 -9.24
N PHE A 94 14.96 -0.10 -9.19
CA PHE A 94 14.68 -0.78 -7.93
C PHE A 94 15.71 -1.90 -7.73
N SER A 95 16.41 -1.87 -6.60
CA SER A 95 17.34 -2.91 -6.18
C SER A 95 16.76 -3.72 -5.02
N HIS A 96 17.33 -4.90 -4.78
CA HIS A 96 16.94 -5.78 -3.67
C HIS A 96 15.44 -6.07 -3.63
N PHE A 97 14.79 -6.10 -4.79
CA PHE A 97 13.34 -6.25 -4.86
C PHE A 97 12.94 -7.66 -4.47
N THR A 98 12.02 -7.75 -3.50
CA THR A 98 11.47 -9.02 -3.03
C THR A 98 9.97 -8.92 -2.90
N MET A 99 9.29 -10.06 -3.09
CA MET A 99 7.88 -10.20 -2.72
C MET A 99 7.68 -11.42 -1.85
N GLN A 100 6.69 -11.37 -0.97
CA GLN A 100 6.27 -12.51 -0.14
C GLN A 100 4.77 -12.44 0.12
N PRO A 101 4.07 -13.60 0.18
CA PRO A 101 2.64 -13.60 0.43
C PRO A 101 2.31 -13.13 1.84
N MET A 102 1.19 -12.44 2.02
CA MET A 102 0.63 -12.17 3.33
C MET A 102 0.16 -13.48 3.98
N VAL A 103 0.41 -13.61 5.28
CA VAL A 103 0.01 -14.76 6.08
C VAL A 103 -0.97 -14.34 7.18
N ASP A 104 -1.82 -15.26 7.61
CA ASP A 104 -2.66 -15.05 8.77
C ASP A 104 -1.86 -15.17 10.09
N ARG A 105 -2.54 -14.98 11.23
CA ARG A 105 -1.93 -15.10 12.57
C ARG A 105 -1.34 -16.48 12.87
N HIS A 106 -1.68 -17.51 12.09
CA HIS A 106 -1.15 -18.86 12.20
C HIS A 106 -0.02 -19.14 11.19
N GLY A 107 0.43 -18.11 10.45
CA GLY A 107 1.48 -18.25 9.44
C GLY A 107 1.00 -18.96 8.17
N LYS A 108 -0.31 -19.16 8.00
CA LYS A 108 -0.85 -19.75 6.78
C LYS A 108 -1.01 -18.65 5.74
N ILE A 109 -0.51 -18.90 4.52
CA ILE A 109 -0.76 -18.02 3.38
C ILE A 109 -2.26 -17.78 3.30
N ILE A 110 -2.63 -16.51 3.15
CA ILE A 110 -4.02 -16.11 2.94
C ILE A 110 -4.41 -16.53 1.51
N GLY A 111 -4.67 -17.84 1.33
CA GLY A 111 -4.78 -18.48 0.01
C GLY A 111 -6.14 -18.30 -0.68
N ARG A 112 -7.08 -17.57 -0.08
CA ARG A 112 -8.36 -17.25 -0.73
C ARG A 112 -8.29 -15.83 -1.27
N LYS A 113 -8.47 -15.68 -2.60
CA LYS A 113 -8.59 -14.42 -3.38
C LYS A 113 -9.59 -13.38 -2.80
N TRP A 114 -10.32 -13.71 -1.74
CA TRP A 114 -11.32 -12.85 -1.11
C TRP A 114 -10.82 -12.18 0.19
N LEU A 115 -9.64 -12.53 0.70
CA LEU A 115 -9.09 -12.03 1.99
C LEU A 115 -7.82 -11.17 1.82
N THR A 116 -7.41 -10.88 0.59
CA THR A 116 -6.07 -10.38 0.24
C THR A 116 -6.04 -8.99 -0.38
N ASP A 117 -7.20 -8.37 -0.57
CA ASP A 117 -7.41 -7.05 -1.20
C ASP A 117 -6.82 -5.93 -0.34
N ALA A 118 -5.49 -5.79 -0.37
CA ALA A 118 -4.74 -4.84 0.43
C ALA A 118 -4.53 -3.55 -0.37
N GLU A 119 -5.37 -2.54 -0.12
CA GLU A 119 -5.42 -1.34 -0.96
C GLU A 119 -4.63 -0.16 -0.39
N SER A 120 -4.38 -0.14 0.91
CA SER A 120 -3.77 1.00 1.57
C SER A 120 -2.67 0.62 2.55
N LEU A 121 -1.66 1.49 2.67
CA LEU A 121 -0.51 1.29 3.54
C LEU A 121 -0.09 2.60 4.22
N ALA A 122 0.10 2.55 5.53
CA ALA A 122 0.87 3.54 6.30
C ALA A 122 1.99 2.86 7.06
N VAL A 123 3.12 3.54 7.27
CA VAL A 123 4.24 3.03 8.06
C VAL A 123 4.66 4.04 9.12
N ARG A 124 4.86 3.58 10.36
CA ARG A 124 5.49 4.36 11.43
C ARG A 124 6.15 3.43 12.43
N GLY A 125 7.38 3.72 12.83
CA GLY A 125 8.07 3.00 13.91
C GLY A 125 8.18 1.49 13.69
N GLY A 126 8.43 1.05 12.45
CA GLY A 126 8.51 -0.38 12.09
C GLY A 126 7.17 -1.11 12.03
N ILE A 127 6.05 -0.39 12.16
CA ILE A 127 4.70 -0.93 12.04
C ILE A 127 4.08 -0.50 10.71
N ALA A 128 3.66 -1.47 9.91
CA ALA A 128 2.79 -1.25 8.75
C ALA A 128 1.32 -1.32 9.19
N THR A 129 0.51 -0.34 8.80
CA THR A 129 -0.95 -0.35 8.95
C THR A 129 -1.56 -0.50 7.55
N VAL A 130 -2.32 -1.58 7.34
CA VAL A 130 -2.87 -1.95 6.04
C VAL A 130 -4.39 -1.97 6.08
N GLY A 131 -5.05 -1.29 5.14
CA GLY A 131 -6.49 -1.40 4.93
C GLY A 131 -6.82 -2.48 3.90
N PHE A 132 -7.88 -3.24 4.18
CA PHE A 132 -8.36 -4.29 3.29
C PHE A 132 -9.81 -4.05 2.87
N GLU A 133 -10.13 -4.35 1.61
CA GLU A 133 -11.41 -4.02 1.01
C GLU A 133 -12.48 -5.11 1.14
N ARG A 134 -12.20 -6.38 0.88
CA ARG A 134 -13.25 -7.42 0.89
C ARG A 134 -13.66 -7.88 2.28
N GLU A 135 -12.69 -8.21 3.13
CA GLU A 135 -12.91 -8.32 4.56
C GLU A 135 -12.53 -6.97 5.17
N HIS A 136 -13.47 -6.01 5.15
CA HIS A 136 -13.23 -4.66 5.66
C HIS A 136 -12.56 -4.69 7.04
N ARG A 137 -11.27 -4.36 7.06
CA ARG A 137 -10.46 -4.30 8.27
C ARG A 137 -9.25 -3.40 8.04
N ILE A 138 -8.73 -2.87 9.12
CA ILE A 138 -7.43 -2.20 9.15
C ILE A 138 -6.57 -3.00 10.10
N SER A 139 -5.41 -3.48 9.65
CA SER A 139 -4.56 -4.38 10.44
C SER A 139 -3.15 -3.84 10.56
N GLU A 140 -2.52 -4.05 11.72
CA GLU A 140 -1.12 -3.72 11.95
C GLU A 140 -0.22 -4.94 11.79
N PHE A 141 0.96 -4.75 11.19
CA PHE A 141 1.99 -5.76 10.99
C PHE A 141 3.34 -5.21 11.46
N ARG A 142 4.17 -6.05 12.08
CA ARG A 142 5.59 -5.72 12.27
C ARG A 142 6.32 -5.94 10.96
N ILE A 143 7.07 -4.93 10.53
CA ILE A 143 7.83 -5.00 9.29
C ILE A 143 9.08 -5.85 9.52
N ASP A 144 9.17 -6.95 8.79
CA ASP A 144 10.35 -7.80 8.65
C ASP A 144 10.41 -8.27 7.18
N PRO A 145 11.21 -7.61 6.32
CA PRO A 145 11.32 -7.96 4.91
C PRO A 145 11.78 -9.40 4.66
N GLN A 146 12.38 -10.07 5.65
CA GLN A 146 12.86 -11.45 5.51
C GLN A 146 11.84 -12.49 6.00
N ASP A 147 10.88 -12.08 6.84
CA ASP A 147 9.94 -13.01 7.48
C ASP A 147 8.66 -12.32 7.97
N MET A 148 7.89 -11.73 7.04
CA MET A 148 6.64 -11.05 7.40
C MET A 148 5.68 -12.03 8.08
N LYS A 149 5.30 -11.69 9.31
CA LYS A 149 4.32 -12.46 10.09
C LYS A 149 2.90 -11.97 9.84
N GLY A 150 1.95 -12.70 10.40
CA GLY A 150 0.56 -12.29 10.43
C GLY A 150 0.34 -11.00 11.22
N PRO A 151 -0.89 -10.45 11.18
CA PRO A 151 -1.18 -9.18 11.82
C PRO A 151 -0.98 -9.27 13.34
N VAL A 152 -0.42 -8.21 13.91
CA VAL A 152 -0.27 -8.00 15.37
C VAL A 152 -1.65 -7.79 15.99
N ARG A 153 -2.48 -6.98 15.34
CA ARG A 153 -3.87 -6.71 15.73
C ARG A 153 -4.67 -6.11 14.59
N ASN A 154 -5.98 -6.17 14.72
CA ASN A 154 -6.91 -5.37 13.92
C ASN A 154 -7.25 -4.10 14.69
N LEU A 155 -7.37 -2.98 13.98
CA LEU A 155 -7.85 -1.71 14.51
C LEU A 155 -9.36 -1.61 14.33
N ASP A 156 -10.00 -0.88 15.25
CA ASP A 156 -11.36 -0.42 15.04
C ASP A 156 -11.35 0.75 14.05
N PHE A 157 -11.97 0.52 12.89
CA PHE A 157 -12.03 1.52 11.81
C PHE A 157 -13.16 2.54 11.99
N LEU A 158 -14.01 2.39 13.03
CA LEU A 158 -15.06 3.32 13.45
C LEU A 158 -16.24 3.53 12.49
N ILE A 159 -16.03 3.48 11.18
CA ILE A 159 -17.08 3.58 10.16
C ILE A 159 -18.02 2.38 10.33
N PRO A 160 -19.35 2.55 10.43
CA PRO A 160 -20.24 1.40 10.57
C PRO A 160 -20.13 0.47 9.36
N ARG A 161 -19.98 -0.84 9.59
CA ARG A 161 -19.81 -1.84 8.50
C ARG A 161 -20.86 -1.77 7.39
N LYS A 162 -22.10 -1.41 7.73
CA LYS A 162 -23.21 -1.25 6.77
C LYS A 162 -22.98 -0.14 5.73
N GLU A 163 -22.11 0.81 6.05
CA GLU A 163 -21.74 1.93 5.17
C GLU A 163 -20.63 1.53 4.19
N LEU A 164 -19.86 0.49 4.53
CA LEU A 164 -18.76 0.01 3.70
C LEU A 164 -19.30 -0.88 2.59
N ARG A 165 -19.13 -0.40 1.35
CA ARG A 165 -19.58 -1.09 0.15
C ARG A 165 -18.47 -2.03 -0.34
N THR A 166 -18.87 -3.21 -0.81
CA THR A 166 -17.96 -4.16 -1.44
C THR A 166 -17.26 -3.52 -2.64
N ASN A 167 -15.95 -3.72 -2.74
CA ASN A 167 -15.09 -3.13 -3.79
C ASN A 167 -15.12 -1.59 -3.83
N LYS A 168 -15.41 -0.94 -2.69
CA LYS A 168 -15.33 0.52 -2.48
C LYS A 168 -14.87 0.88 -1.05
N GLY A 169 -13.97 0.07 -0.49
CA GLY A 169 -13.51 0.04 0.89
C GLY A 169 -12.44 1.10 1.19
N PHE A 170 -11.46 0.74 2.03
CA PHE A 170 -10.40 1.65 2.50
C PHE A 170 -9.25 1.80 1.51
N GLU A 171 -9.21 2.91 0.79
CA GLU A 171 -8.15 3.25 -0.19
C GLU A 171 -6.98 3.98 0.41
N THR A 172 -7.21 4.62 1.55
CA THR A 172 -6.18 5.44 2.17
C THR A 172 -6.12 5.15 3.65
N VAL A 173 -4.92 4.84 4.11
CA VAL A 173 -4.54 4.93 5.51
C VAL A 173 -3.26 5.75 5.54
N VAL A 174 -3.27 6.80 6.36
CA VAL A 174 -2.15 7.72 6.52
C VAL A 174 -2.02 8.15 7.97
N TYR A 175 -0.82 8.57 8.35
CA TYR A 175 -0.63 9.25 9.60
C TYR A 175 -0.64 10.76 9.37
N ALA A 176 -1.35 11.50 10.22
CA ALA A 176 -1.24 12.94 10.27
C ALA A 176 0.16 13.38 10.77
N PRO A 177 0.58 14.63 10.48
CA PRO A 177 1.78 15.20 11.09
C PRO A 177 1.64 15.27 12.63
N PRO A 178 2.71 15.01 13.41
CA PRO A 178 2.66 15.08 14.87
C PRO A 178 2.30 16.46 15.44
N ASP A 179 2.67 17.52 14.74
CA ASP A 179 2.42 18.92 15.09
C ASP A 179 1.03 19.42 14.67
N SER A 180 0.34 18.69 13.79
CA SER A 180 -1.04 19.00 13.37
C SER A 180 -2.06 18.91 14.52
N PRO A 181 -3.29 19.42 14.34
CA PRO A 181 -4.38 19.22 15.30
C PRO A 181 -4.68 17.74 15.60
N LEU A 182 -4.42 16.84 14.65
CA LEU A 182 -4.62 15.40 14.82
C LEU A 182 -3.49 14.70 15.60
N LYS A 183 -2.44 15.42 15.99
CA LYS A 183 -1.35 14.94 16.86
C LYS A 183 -0.75 13.59 16.45
N GLY A 184 -0.60 13.39 15.15
CA GLY A 184 -0.05 12.15 14.61
C GLY A 184 -1.04 11.00 14.43
N ALA A 185 -2.35 11.20 14.65
CA ALA A 185 -3.34 10.14 14.52
C ALA A 185 -3.36 9.53 13.11
N ARG A 186 -3.77 8.25 13.03
CA ARG A 186 -4.14 7.63 11.76
C ARG A 186 -5.48 8.14 11.26
N VAL A 187 -5.53 8.39 9.96
CA VAL A 187 -6.74 8.69 9.21
C VAL A 187 -6.92 7.60 8.16
N ALA A 188 -8.12 7.01 8.13
CA ALA A 188 -8.55 6.08 7.10
C ALA A 188 -9.63 6.73 6.24
N ILE A 189 -9.56 6.60 4.92
CA ILE A 189 -10.51 7.17 3.96
C ILE A 189 -10.94 6.08 2.99
N THR A 190 -12.24 6.05 2.68
CA THR A 190 -12.81 5.11 1.73
C THR A 190 -12.81 5.64 0.30
N GLU A 191 -12.84 4.77 -0.72
CA GLU A 191 -12.95 5.20 -2.13
C GLU A 191 -14.33 5.82 -2.40
N ARG A 192 -15.35 4.96 -2.29
CA ARG A 192 -16.71 5.17 -2.80
C ARG A 192 -17.76 4.57 -1.88
N SER A 193 -17.40 4.34 -0.62
CA SER A 193 -18.36 4.21 0.47
C SER A 193 -18.76 5.62 0.88
N LEU A 194 -19.87 6.08 0.33
CA LEU A 194 -20.29 7.48 0.39
C LEU A 194 -21.41 7.70 1.39
N ASP A 195 -21.36 8.86 2.04
CA ASP A 195 -22.49 9.42 2.77
C ASP A 195 -23.65 9.80 1.80
N PRO A 196 -24.82 10.18 2.34
CA PRO A 196 -25.98 10.53 1.51
C PRO A 196 -25.78 11.71 0.55
N VAL A 197 -24.78 12.58 0.80
CA VAL A 197 -24.46 13.74 -0.06
C VAL A 197 -23.29 13.45 -1.01
N GLY A 198 -22.78 12.22 -1.01
CA GLY A 198 -21.79 11.74 -1.96
C GLY A 198 -20.34 11.90 -1.51
N ASN A 199 -20.07 12.23 -0.25
CA ASN A 199 -18.70 12.33 0.27
C ASN A 199 -18.20 10.98 0.77
N PRO A 200 -16.96 10.58 0.49
CA PRO A 200 -16.37 9.37 1.07
C PRO A 200 -16.32 9.45 2.60
N TYR A 201 -16.68 8.35 3.24
CA TYR A 201 -16.47 8.18 4.67
C TYR A 201 -14.98 8.11 4.98
N ALA A 202 -14.63 8.67 6.14
CA ALA A 202 -13.32 8.60 6.72
C ALA A 202 -13.41 8.46 8.26
N ALA A 203 -12.30 8.09 8.87
CA ALA A 203 -12.21 7.98 10.33
C ALA A 203 -10.83 8.39 10.82
N ILE A 204 -10.80 9.16 11.90
CA ILE A 204 -9.62 9.40 12.73
C ILE A 204 -9.61 8.28 13.77
N LEU A 205 -8.62 7.39 13.71
CA LEU A 205 -8.66 6.11 14.43
C LEU A 205 -8.25 6.22 15.91
N GLU A 206 -7.55 7.29 16.28
CA GLU A 206 -6.98 7.50 17.61
C GLU A 206 -6.78 8.99 17.92
N GLY A 207 -6.44 9.30 19.18
CA GLY A 207 -6.20 10.68 19.62
C GLY A 207 -7.48 11.44 20.02
N PRO A 208 -7.35 12.75 20.30
CA PRO A 208 -8.45 13.56 20.85
C PRO A 208 -9.62 13.74 19.88
N GLU A 209 -9.34 13.78 18.58
CA GLU A 209 -10.33 13.93 17.50
C GLU A 209 -10.82 12.58 16.95
N LYS A 210 -10.65 11.48 17.70
CA LYS A 210 -11.06 10.14 17.28
C LYS A 210 -12.56 10.13 16.92
N GLY A 211 -12.89 9.74 15.70
CA GLY A 211 -14.27 9.75 15.25
C GLY A 211 -14.43 9.53 13.75
N VAL A 212 -15.69 9.40 13.32
CA VAL A 212 -16.06 9.30 11.91
C VAL A 212 -16.28 10.71 11.36
N LEU A 213 -15.81 10.92 10.13
CA LEU A 213 -15.98 12.14 9.36
C LEU A 213 -16.24 11.78 7.88
N THR A 214 -16.52 12.77 7.05
CA THR A 214 -16.56 12.59 5.60
C THR A 214 -15.65 13.62 4.94
N VAL A 215 -15.07 13.26 3.80
CA VAL A 215 -14.15 14.14 3.07
C VAL A 215 -14.92 14.79 1.93
N ALA A 216 -15.05 16.11 1.94
CA ALA A 216 -15.74 16.85 0.90
C ALA A 216 -15.07 16.64 -0.46
N ARG A 217 -15.87 16.30 -1.48
CA ARG A 217 -15.39 16.21 -2.87
C ARG A 217 -15.19 17.58 -3.50
N LYS A 218 -14.20 17.67 -4.38
CA LYS A 218 -13.93 18.84 -5.22
C LYS A 218 -13.89 18.43 -6.69
N GLY A 219 -15.01 18.67 -7.38
CA GLY A 219 -15.19 18.21 -8.77
C GLY A 219 -15.40 16.70 -8.82
N ASP A 220 -14.66 16.02 -9.70
CA ASP A 220 -14.69 14.55 -9.83
C ASP A 220 -13.79 13.82 -8.81
N PHE A 221 -13.11 14.56 -7.92
CA PHE A 221 -12.13 14.08 -6.96
C PHE A 221 -12.59 14.26 -5.51
#